data_AF-F1DEJ6-F1
#
_entry.id   AF-F1DEJ6-F1
#
_cell.length_a   1.000
_cell.length_b   1.000
_cell.length_c   1.000
_cell.angle_alpha   90.00
_cell.angle_beta   90.00
_cell.angle_gamma   90.00
#
_symmetry.space_group_name_H-M   'P 1'
#
loop_
_entity.id
_entity.type
_entity.pdbx_description
1 polymer ?
#
loop_
_entity_poly.entity_id
_entity_poly.type
_entity_poly.pdbx_seq_one_letter_code
_entity_poly.pdbx_strand_id
1 'polypeptide(L)'
;LHLCVKNLENISALDKINNDTLLADVCLAAKYEGESIRGYYALYDTQYPSSGSTICTALARSFADIGDIIRGKDLYLGYDDKEKNRRQQLDKKLKEIFKNIYDNLDKKDRYKEDPDKNYYKLREDWWIANRHTVWEAITCSAATGNKYFRATCDSDDNEKHSTLASNKCRCDGRNGTNAHQVPTYFDYVPQYLR
;
A
#
# COMPACT_ATOMS: atom_id res chain seq x y z
N LEU A 1 -14.95 1.06 -7.68
CA LEU A 1 -13.75 1.13 -6.82
C LEU A 1 -13.05 2.45 -7.13
N HIS A 2 -12.89 3.33 -6.14
CA HIS A 2 -12.28 4.65 -6.34
C HIS A 2 -11.14 4.85 -5.34
N LEU A 3 -9.99 4.25 -5.63
CA LEU A 3 -8.77 4.41 -4.83
C LEU A 3 -8.21 5.83 -4.95
N CYS A 4 -7.75 6.43 -3.86
CA CYS A 4 -7.22 7.79 -3.80
C CYS A 4 -5.79 7.93 -4.38
N VAL A 5 -5.59 7.58 -5.66
CA VAL A 5 -4.28 7.65 -6.36
C VAL A 5 -4.17 8.81 -7.36
N LYS A 6 -5.07 9.79 -7.28
CA LYS A 6 -5.10 10.94 -8.21
C LYS A 6 -3.82 11.77 -8.21
N ASN A 7 -3.10 11.85 -7.10
CA ASN A 7 -1.82 12.56 -7.06
C ASN A 7 -0.79 11.86 -7.97
N LEU A 8 -0.74 10.52 -7.95
CA LEU A 8 0.14 9.73 -8.83
C LEU A 8 -0.21 9.93 -10.31
N GLU A 9 -1.50 10.04 -10.63
CA GLU A 9 -1.96 10.34 -11.98
C GLU A 9 -1.55 11.73 -12.47
N ASN A 10 -1.31 12.69 -11.57
CA ASN A 10 -1.05 14.09 -11.89
C ASN A 10 0.42 14.52 -11.75
N ILE A 11 1.33 13.57 -11.51
CA ILE A 11 2.78 13.83 -11.52
C ILE A 11 3.17 14.41 -12.89
N SER A 12 3.78 15.59 -12.89
CA SER A 12 4.16 16.33 -14.11
C SER A 12 5.67 16.32 -14.37
N ALA A 13 6.51 16.33 -13.34
CA ALA A 13 7.97 16.33 -13.44
C ALA A 13 8.55 14.93 -13.26
N LEU A 14 8.21 14.00 -14.16
CA LEU A 14 8.64 12.59 -14.11
C LEU A 14 10.17 12.44 -14.13
N ASP A 15 10.86 13.35 -14.81
CA ASP A 15 12.32 13.43 -14.92
C ASP A 15 13.03 13.74 -13.60
N LYS A 16 12.31 14.32 -12.64
CA LYS A 16 12.83 14.68 -11.32
C LYS A 16 12.47 13.68 -10.22
N ILE A 17 11.69 12.66 -10.56
CA ILE A 17 11.31 11.64 -9.58
C ILE A 17 12.45 10.66 -9.34
N ASN A 18 12.74 10.45 -8.06
CA ASN A 18 13.61 9.41 -7.55
C ASN A 18 12.86 8.53 -6.52
N ASN A 19 13.61 7.64 -5.86
CA ASN A 19 13.08 6.74 -4.83
C ASN A 19 12.30 7.46 -3.73
N ASP A 20 12.84 8.56 -3.21
CA ASP A 20 12.32 9.24 -2.03
C ASP A 20 11.11 10.09 -2.38
N THR A 21 11.14 10.77 -3.53
CA THR A 21 9.97 11.53 -4.01
C THR A 21 8.81 10.61 -4.38
N LEU A 22 9.10 9.45 -5.00
CA LEU A 22 8.07 8.45 -5.27
C LEU A 22 7.46 7.95 -3.95
N LEU A 23 8.28 7.66 -2.94
CA LEU A 23 7.79 7.24 -1.63
C LEU A 23 6.88 8.30 -1.02
N ALA A 24 7.26 9.57 -1.06
CA ALA A 24 6.45 10.67 -0.55
C ALA A 24 5.07 10.73 -1.24
N ASP A 25 5.03 10.61 -2.56
CA ASP A 25 3.79 10.61 -3.33
C ASP A 25 2.92 9.38 -3.02
N VAL A 26 3.51 8.20 -2.88
CA VAL A 26 2.77 6.98 -2.51
C VAL A 26 2.23 7.08 -1.08
N CYS A 27 3.01 7.62 -0.14
CA CYS A 27 2.56 7.89 1.22
C CYS A 27 1.43 8.92 1.26
N LEU A 28 1.47 9.95 0.41
CA LEU A 28 0.39 10.92 0.31
C LEU A 28 -0.92 10.28 -0.18
N ALA A 29 -0.84 9.43 -1.21
CA ALA A 29 -1.98 8.66 -1.70
C ALA A 29 -2.55 7.76 -0.59
N ALA A 30 -1.67 7.02 0.08
CA ALA A 30 -2.01 6.12 1.18
C ALA A 30 -2.70 6.87 2.33
N LYS A 31 -2.18 8.02 2.75
CA LYS A 31 -2.77 8.86 3.80
C LYS A 31 -4.21 9.25 3.46
N TYR A 32 -4.45 9.79 2.26
CA TYR A 32 -5.79 10.20 1.83
C TYR A 32 -6.76 9.02 1.69
N GLU A 33 -6.28 7.88 1.18
CA GLU A 33 -7.05 6.64 1.14
C GLU A 33 -7.50 6.21 2.54
N GLY A 34 -6.58 6.24 3.51
CA GLY A 34 -6.89 5.92 4.91
C GLY A 34 -7.92 6.85 5.55
N GLU A 35 -7.82 8.17 5.28
CA GLU A 35 -8.79 9.17 5.73
C GLU A 35 -10.18 8.94 5.14
N SER A 36 -10.23 8.66 3.83
CA SER A 36 -11.47 8.33 3.11
C SER A 36 -12.15 7.10 3.69
N ILE A 37 -11.40 5.99 3.83
CA ILE A 37 -11.91 4.73 4.40
C ILE A 37 -12.47 4.95 5.79
N ARG A 38 -11.78 5.72 6.65
CA ARG A 38 -12.28 6.02 7.99
C ARG A 38 -13.65 6.70 7.96
N GLY A 39 -13.82 7.70 7.11
CA GLY A 39 -15.09 8.42 6.96
C GLY A 39 -16.22 7.50 6.52
N TYR A 40 -15.99 6.71 5.46
CA TYR A 40 -17.00 5.77 4.95
C TYR A 40 -17.28 4.62 5.91
N TYR A 41 -16.26 4.10 6.58
CA TYR A 41 -16.39 2.99 7.52
C TYR A 41 -17.26 3.38 8.71
N ALA A 42 -17.13 4.61 9.24
CA ALA A 42 -17.99 5.08 10.33
C ALA A 42 -19.47 5.07 9.96
N LEU A 43 -19.81 5.42 8.71
CA LEU A 43 -21.18 5.33 8.19
C LEU A 43 -21.63 3.87 8.04
N TYR A 44 -20.75 3.02 7.49
CA TYR A 44 -21.02 1.59 7.31
C TYR A 44 -21.28 0.87 8.63
N ASP A 45 -20.46 1.11 9.66
CA ASP A 45 -20.60 0.51 10.99
C ASP A 45 -21.90 0.94 11.69
N THR A 46 -22.32 2.19 11.47
CA THR A 46 -23.61 2.70 11.96
C THR A 46 -24.80 2.01 11.28
N GLN A 47 -24.68 1.73 9.97
CA GLN A 47 -25.74 1.08 9.19
C GLN A 47 -25.80 -0.43 9.41
N TYR A 48 -24.64 -1.07 9.61
CA TYR A 48 -24.49 -2.52 9.76
C TYR A 48 -23.71 -2.85 11.04
N PRO A 49 -24.30 -2.59 12.22
CA PRO A 49 -23.65 -2.92 13.47
C PRO A 49 -23.37 -4.43 13.53
N SER A 50 -22.14 -4.80 13.88
CA SER A 50 -21.68 -6.21 13.98
C SER A 50 -21.35 -6.93 12.67
N SER A 51 -21.07 -6.20 11.58
CA SER A 51 -20.63 -6.78 10.29
C SER A 51 -19.34 -7.63 10.35
N GLY A 52 -18.64 -7.66 11.49
CA GLY A 52 -17.45 -8.47 11.74
C GLY A 52 -16.18 -8.00 11.00
N SER A 53 -16.33 -7.15 9.97
CA SER A 53 -15.22 -6.60 9.21
C SER A 53 -14.67 -5.35 9.87
N THR A 54 -13.48 -5.43 10.45
CA THR A 54 -12.82 -4.27 11.11
C THR A 54 -12.34 -3.23 10.11
N ILE A 55 -12.23 -1.96 10.53
CA ILE A 55 -11.60 -0.89 9.72
C ILE A 55 -10.17 -1.25 9.31
N CYS A 56 -9.42 -1.96 10.18
CA CYS A 56 -8.07 -2.42 9.87
C CYS A 56 -8.06 -3.42 8.69
N THR A 57 -9.11 -4.22 8.52
CA THR A 57 -9.27 -5.11 7.36
C THR A 57 -9.49 -4.32 6.08
N ALA A 58 -10.31 -3.25 6.13
CA ALA A 58 -10.52 -2.38 4.98
C ALA A 58 -9.23 -1.66 4.58
N LEU A 59 -8.49 -1.10 5.55
CA LEU A 59 -7.18 -0.49 5.32
C LEU A 59 -6.17 -1.49 4.74
N ALA A 60 -6.16 -2.74 5.22
CA ALA A 60 -5.30 -3.80 4.70
C ALA A 60 -5.58 -4.17 3.23
N ARG A 61 -6.85 -4.13 2.81
CA ARG A 61 -7.24 -4.36 1.41
C ARG A 61 -6.77 -3.22 0.51
N SER A 62 -7.06 -1.97 0.89
CA SER A 62 -6.60 -0.81 0.11
C SER A 62 -5.08 -0.70 0.05
N PHE A 63 -4.37 -1.06 1.14
CA PHE A 63 -2.91 -1.16 1.13
C PHE A 63 -2.39 -2.16 0.10
N ALA A 64 -3.02 -3.33 0.00
CA ALA A 64 -2.66 -4.35 -0.99
C ALA A 64 -2.94 -3.87 -2.43
N ASP A 65 -4.05 -3.17 -2.66
CA ASP A 65 -4.37 -2.58 -3.96
C ASP A 65 -3.39 -1.47 -4.37
N ILE A 66 -2.99 -0.59 -3.44
CA ILE A 66 -1.90 0.37 -3.67
C ILE A 66 -0.61 -0.38 -4.05
N GLY A 67 -0.27 -1.43 -3.31
CA GLY A 67 0.90 -2.26 -3.60
C GLY A 67 0.86 -2.88 -4.99
N ASP A 68 -0.29 -3.40 -5.42
CA ASP A 68 -0.45 -3.96 -6.76
C ASP A 68 -0.36 -2.90 -7.87
N ILE A 69 -0.86 -1.69 -7.65
CA ILE A 69 -0.68 -0.57 -8.59
C ILE A 69 0.81 -0.26 -8.77
N ILE A 70 1.55 -0.09 -7.66
CA ILE A 70 2.98 0.23 -7.71
C ILE A 70 3.77 -0.91 -8.36
N ARG A 71 3.41 -2.16 -8.10
CA ARG A 71 4.07 -3.35 -8.66
C ARG A 71 3.66 -3.68 -10.09
N GLY A 72 2.66 -3.00 -10.65
CA GLY A 72 2.12 -3.30 -11.98
C GLY A 72 1.36 -4.63 -12.05
N LYS A 73 0.74 -5.03 -10.92
CA LYS A 73 -0.05 -6.27 -10.75
C LYS A 73 -1.56 -6.01 -10.58
N ASP A 74 -1.97 -4.75 -10.55
CA ASP A 74 -3.38 -4.37 -10.45
C ASP A 74 -4.16 -4.85 -11.67
N LEU A 75 -5.20 -5.65 -11.45
CA LEU A 75 -6.08 -6.23 -12.46
C LEU A 75 -7.23 -5.28 -12.83
N TYR A 76 -7.39 -4.15 -12.13
CA TYR A 76 -8.46 -3.21 -12.39
C TYR A 76 -8.19 -2.38 -13.65
N LEU A 77 -8.87 -2.74 -14.75
CA LEU A 77 -8.72 -2.07 -16.04
C LEU A 77 -9.55 -0.78 -16.19
N GLY A 78 -10.48 -0.50 -15.27
CA GLY A 78 -11.45 0.60 -15.39
C GLY A 78 -12.79 0.15 -15.99
N TYR A 79 -13.87 0.81 -15.55
CA TYR A 79 -15.25 0.44 -15.96
C TYR A 79 -15.71 1.14 -17.24
N ASP A 80 -15.21 2.36 -17.50
CA ASP A 80 -15.48 3.15 -18.71
C ASP A 80 -14.17 3.58 -19.39
N ASP A 81 -14.28 4.17 -20.58
CA ASP A 81 -13.11 4.58 -21.36
C ASP A 81 -12.30 5.68 -20.66
N LYS A 82 -12.94 6.53 -19.86
CA LYS A 82 -12.27 7.57 -19.09
C LYS A 82 -11.36 6.97 -18.03
N GLU A 83 -11.86 6.01 -17.26
CA GLU A 83 -11.08 5.34 -16.22
C GLU A 83 -9.99 4.46 -16.83
N LYS A 84 -10.29 3.72 -17.92
CA LYS A 84 -9.28 2.96 -18.68
C LYS A 84 -8.11 3.85 -19.10
N ASN A 85 -8.40 5.02 -19.67
CA ASN A 85 -7.38 5.97 -20.09
C ASN A 85 -6.53 6.48 -18.91
N ARG A 86 -7.15 6.78 -17.76
CA ARG A 86 -6.43 7.20 -16.55
C ARG A 86 -5.51 6.10 -16.02
N ARG A 87 -5.97 4.84 -16.00
CA ARG A 87 -5.18 3.69 -15.57
C ARG A 87 -3.99 3.44 -16.48
N GLN A 88 -4.19 3.51 -17.80
CA GLN A 88 -3.10 3.39 -18.77
C GLN A 88 -2.08 4.53 -18.63
N GLN A 89 -2.53 5.76 -18.36
CA GLN A 89 -1.64 6.89 -18.11
C GLN A 89 -0.82 6.68 -16.83
N LEU A 90 -1.45 6.23 -15.76
CA LEU A 90 -0.77 5.92 -14.49
C LEU A 90 0.29 4.82 -14.67
N ASP A 91 -0.05 3.71 -15.34
CA ASP A 91 0.91 2.63 -15.60
C ASP A 91 2.11 3.12 -16.44
N LYS A 92 1.86 3.93 -17.48
CA LYS A 92 2.93 4.54 -18.29
C LYS A 92 3.84 5.44 -17.44
N LYS A 93 3.26 6.28 -16.57
CA LYS A 93 4.03 7.15 -15.66
C LYS A 93 4.88 6.33 -14.68
N LEU A 94 4.31 5.29 -14.09
CA LEU A 94 5.07 4.39 -13.21
C LEU A 94 6.22 3.71 -13.96
N LYS A 95 6.00 3.28 -15.22
CA LYS A 95 7.09 2.71 -16.06
C LYS A 95 8.20 3.71 -16.28
N GLU A 96 7.87 4.96 -16.56
CA GLU A 96 8.85 6.03 -16.74
C GLU A 96 9.60 6.35 -15.44
N ILE A 97 8.91 6.44 -14.31
CA ILE A 97 9.52 6.64 -12.99
C ILE A 97 10.49 5.51 -12.66
N PHE A 98 10.06 4.25 -12.80
CA PHE A 98 10.92 3.11 -12.49
C PHE A 98 12.09 2.96 -13.46
N LYS A 99 11.94 3.40 -14.71
CA LYS A 99 13.07 3.57 -15.63
C LYS A 99 14.07 4.59 -15.08
N ASN A 100 13.61 5.77 -14.65
CA ASN A 100 14.49 6.82 -14.10
C ASN A 100 15.19 6.34 -12.82
N ILE A 101 14.48 5.61 -11.94
CA ILE A 101 15.08 4.97 -10.77
C ILE A 101 16.14 3.97 -11.19
N TYR A 102 15.81 3.05 -12.11
CA TYR A 102 16.75 2.05 -12.65
C TYR A 102 18.00 2.68 -13.25
N ASP A 103 17.85 3.76 -14.01
CA ASP A 103 18.94 4.46 -14.67
C ASP A 103 19.91 5.12 -13.67
N ASN A 104 19.46 5.41 -12.45
CA ASN A 104 20.27 5.96 -11.36
C ASN A 104 20.80 4.91 -10.36
N LEU A 105 20.52 3.61 -10.56
CA LEU A 105 21.06 2.55 -9.70
C LEU A 105 22.53 2.23 -10.03
N ASP A 106 23.33 2.02 -9.00
CA ASP A 106 24.70 1.51 -9.14
C ASP A 106 24.73 0.03 -9.56
N LYS A 107 23.77 -0.77 -9.07
CA LYS A 107 23.71 -2.24 -9.27
C LYS A 107 22.60 -2.67 -10.21
N LYS A 108 22.61 -2.15 -11.44
CA LYS A 108 21.60 -2.43 -12.48
C LYS A 108 21.51 -3.91 -12.86
N ASP A 109 22.62 -4.64 -12.76
CA ASP A 109 22.77 -6.05 -13.12
C ASP A 109 21.70 -6.96 -12.51
N ARG A 110 21.25 -6.65 -11.29
CA ARG A 110 20.20 -7.40 -10.59
C ARG A 110 18.84 -7.38 -11.33
N TYR A 111 18.62 -6.38 -12.18
CA TYR A 111 17.34 -6.09 -12.84
C TYR A 111 17.42 -6.07 -14.37
N LYS A 112 18.51 -6.55 -14.98
CA LYS A 112 18.71 -6.55 -16.45
C LYS A 112 17.72 -7.42 -17.22
N GLU A 113 17.20 -8.48 -16.59
CA GLU A 113 16.25 -9.41 -17.20
C GLU A 113 14.83 -8.88 -17.08
N ASP A 114 14.47 -7.97 -17.99
CA ASP A 114 13.14 -7.38 -18.07
C ASP A 114 12.76 -7.04 -19.54
N PRO A 115 12.30 -8.04 -20.31
CA PRO A 115 12.00 -7.87 -21.73
C PRO A 115 10.88 -6.83 -21.97
N ASP A 116 9.96 -6.70 -21.02
CA ASP A 116 8.80 -5.80 -21.12
C ASP A 116 9.10 -4.36 -20.65
N LYS A 117 10.32 -4.11 -20.14
CA LYS A 117 10.73 -2.82 -19.55
C LYS A 117 9.72 -2.32 -18.51
N ASN A 118 9.12 -3.25 -17.77
CA ASN A 118 8.14 -2.94 -16.73
C ASN A 118 8.77 -2.85 -15.34
N TYR A 119 10.02 -3.27 -15.22
CA TYR A 119 10.85 -3.25 -14.02
C TYR A 119 10.24 -4.06 -12.88
N TYR A 120 9.52 -5.15 -13.19
CA TYR A 120 8.75 -5.91 -12.20
C TYR A 120 9.56 -6.26 -10.96
N LYS A 121 10.77 -6.79 -11.14
CA LYS A 121 11.66 -7.14 -10.02
C LYS A 121 12.09 -5.93 -9.18
N LEU A 122 12.38 -4.80 -9.83
CA LEU A 122 12.72 -3.55 -9.14
C LEU A 122 11.51 -2.99 -8.38
N ARG A 123 10.31 -3.05 -8.97
CA ARG A 123 9.07 -2.60 -8.32
C ARG A 123 8.71 -3.45 -7.10
N GLU A 124 8.90 -4.76 -7.18
CA GLU A 124 8.73 -5.68 -6.05
C GLU A 124 9.71 -5.35 -4.92
N ASP A 125 11.00 -5.25 -5.24
CA ASP A 125 12.05 -4.91 -4.26
C ASP A 125 11.78 -3.52 -3.64
N TRP A 126 11.34 -2.55 -4.44
CA TRP A 126 10.94 -1.21 -3.98
C TRP A 126 9.76 -1.26 -3.02
N TRP A 127 8.71 -2.02 -3.34
CA TRP A 127 7.56 -2.19 -2.46
C TRP A 127 7.99 -2.84 -1.15
N ILE A 128 8.74 -3.94 -1.19
CA ILE A 128 9.24 -4.64 0.02
C ILE A 128 10.03 -3.68 0.92
N ALA A 129 10.91 -2.86 0.34
CA ALA A 129 11.72 -1.90 1.08
C ALA A 129 10.88 -0.81 1.75
N ASN A 130 9.78 -0.37 1.14
CA ASN A 130 9.04 0.83 1.55
C ASN A 130 7.65 0.58 2.17
N ARG A 131 7.14 -0.66 2.09
CA ARG A 131 5.75 -1.02 2.48
C ARG A 131 5.42 -0.65 3.94
N HIS A 132 6.41 -0.64 4.82
CA HIS A 132 6.23 -0.26 6.23
C HIS A 132 5.87 1.23 6.38
N THR A 133 6.55 2.12 5.66
CA THR A 133 6.26 3.56 5.63
C THR A 133 4.90 3.85 4.97
N VAL A 134 4.56 3.10 3.92
CA VAL A 134 3.24 3.22 3.26
C VAL A 134 2.12 2.76 4.21
N TRP A 135 2.34 1.65 4.94
CA TRP A 135 1.42 1.19 5.96
C TRP A 135 1.24 2.22 7.08
N GLU A 136 2.33 2.87 7.48
CA GLU A 136 2.27 3.97 8.43
C GLU A 136 1.37 5.10 7.91
N ALA A 137 1.56 5.52 6.67
CA ALA A 137 0.77 6.60 6.09
C ALA A 137 -0.73 6.27 6.02
N ILE A 138 -1.12 5.09 5.52
CA ILE A 138 -2.56 4.71 5.40
C ILE A 138 -3.25 4.56 6.74
N THR A 139 -2.51 4.19 7.78
CA THR A 139 -3.06 4.02 9.13
C THR A 139 -2.94 5.26 10.01
N CYS A 140 -2.34 6.35 9.52
CA CYS A 140 -2.06 7.55 10.32
C CYS A 140 -3.32 8.11 11.01
N SER A 141 -4.44 8.09 10.28
CA SER A 141 -5.75 8.57 10.71
C SER A 141 -6.62 7.50 11.39
N ALA A 142 -6.16 6.25 11.49
CA ALA A 142 -6.90 5.18 12.16
C ALA A 142 -7.02 5.47 13.67
N ALA A 143 -8.21 5.27 14.23
CA ALA A 143 -8.43 5.48 15.66
C ALA A 143 -7.79 4.35 16.49
N THR A 144 -7.27 4.70 17.66
CA THR A 144 -6.75 3.76 18.66
C THR A 144 -7.87 2.84 19.15
N GLY A 145 -7.57 1.55 19.37
CA GLY A 145 -8.55 0.54 19.79
C GLY A 145 -9.14 -0.28 18.66
N ASN A 146 -8.98 0.15 17.40
CA ASN A 146 -9.29 -0.68 16.24
C ASN A 146 -8.25 -1.78 16.09
N LYS A 147 -8.73 -3.01 15.97
CA LYS A 147 -7.90 -4.22 15.92
C LYS A 147 -7.94 -4.82 14.53
N TYR A 148 -6.79 -5.19 13.99
CA TYR A 148 -6.78 -6.15 12.90
C TYR A 148 -7.22 -7.50 13.48
N PHE A 149 -8.41 -7.98 13.12
CA PHE A 149 -8.43 -9.28 12.47
C PHE A 149 -7.74 -10.46 13.15
N ARG A 150 -6.54 -10.71 12.62
CA ARG A 150 -5.64 -11.78 12.96
C ARG A 150 -4.70 -11.28 14.05
N ALA A 151 -4.47 -12.12 15.06
CA ALA A 151 -3.38 -11.90 15.99
C ALA A 151 -2.06 -12.15 15.27
N THR A 152 -1.41 -11.08 14.82
CA THR A 152 -0.15 -11.13 14.06
C THR A 152 0.99 -10.36 14.71
N CYS A 153 0.72 -9.65 15.80
CA CYS A 153 1.74 -8.91 16.51
C CYS A 153 2.45 -9.83 17.49
N ASP A 154 3.76 -9.95 17.35
CA ASP A 154 4.57 -10.68 18.32
C ASP A 154 4.77 -9.81 19.57
N SER A 155 4.31 -10.29 20.72
CA SER A 155 4.40 -9.53 21.98
C SER A 155 5.57 -9.95 22.88
N ASP A 156 6.24 -11.07 22.56
CA ASP A 156 7.37 -11.59 23.33
C ASP A 156 8.14 -12.68 22.55
N ASP A 157 9.29 -13.17 23.02
CA ASP A 157 10.06 -14.27 22.36
C ASP A 157 9.33 -15.64 22.32
N ASN A 158 8.03 -15.67 22.66
CA ASN A 158 7.18 -16.86 22.65
C ASN A 158 6.08 -16.73 21.59
N GLU A 159 6.23 -17.48 20.49
CA GLU A 159 5.27 -17.58 19.36
C GLU A 159 3.81 -17.91 19.78
N LYS A 160 3.58 -18.31 21.04
CA LYS A 160 2.26 -18.65 21.60
C LYS A 160 1.43 -17.44 22.06
N HIS A 161 1.97 -16.21 22.00
CA HIS A 161 1.30 -15.00 22.49
C HIS A 161 1.16 -13.91 21.42
N SER A 162 0.74 -14.28 20.21
CA SER A 162 0.38 -13.27 19.20
C SER A 162 -0.77 -12.39 19.70
N THR A 163 -0.62 -11.08 19.58
CA THR A 163 -1.61 -10.07 19.96
C THR A 163 -2.23 -9.41 18.73
N LEU A 164 -3.38 -8.77 18.95
CA LEU A 164 -4.07 -8.00 17.90
C LEU A 164 -3.44 -6.61 17.78
N ALA A 165 -3.31 -6.13 16.55
CA ALA A 165 -2.81 -4.78 16.25
C ALA A 165 -3.81 -3.69 16.69
N SER A 166 -3.81 -3.32 17.98
CA SER A 166 -4.79 -2.40 18.57
C SER A 166 -4.42 -0.91 18.49
N ASN A 167 -3.16 -0.59 18.22
CA ASN A 167 -2.66 0.78 18.12
C ASN A 167 -2.64 1.23 16.67
N LYS A 168 -3.73 1.86 16.23
CA LYS A 168 -3.91 2.35 14.85
C LYS A 168 -3.70 1.26 13.78
N CYS A 169 -4.16 0.03 14.02
CA CYS A 169 -3.91 -1.10 13.13
C CYS A 169 -2.42 -1.41 12.90
N ARG A 170 -1.55 -1.13 13.86
CA ARG A 170 -0.11 -1.45 13.80
C ARG A 170 0.27 -2.33 14.97
N CYS A 171 1.31 -3.13 14.77
CA CYS A 171 1.96 -3.83 15.87
C CYS A 171 3.01 -2.92 16.49
N ASP A 172 3.01 -2.85 17.82
CA ASP A 172 4.14 -2.29 18.56
C ASP A 172 5.34 -3.23 18.35
N GLY A 173 6.54 -2.69 18.12
CA GLY A 173 7.74 -3.52 18.05
C GLY A 173 8.15 -4.04 19.43
N ARG A 174 9.15 -4.94 19.44
CA ARG A 174 9.69 -5.53 20.69
C ARG A 174 9.99 -4.45 21.73
N ASN A 175 9.63 -4.71 22.98
CA ASN A 175 9.80 -3.78 24.11
C ASN A 175 9.11 -2.41 23.92
N GLY A 176 8.01 -2.36 23.17
CA GLY A 176 7.27 -1.12 22.92
C GLY A 176 8.01 -0.14 22.00
N THR A 177 9.03 -0.61 21.27
CA THR A 177 9.75 0.23 20.32
C THR A 177 9.02 0.28 18.98
N ASN A 178 8.62 1.47 18.56
CA ASN A 178 8.17 1.81 17.21
C ASN A 178 7.05 0.93 16.60
N ALA A 179 5.82 1.43 16.68
CA ALA A 179 4.62 0.82 16.11
C ALA A 179 4.53 0.99 14.58
N HIS A 180 5.48 0.45 13.80
CA HIS A 180 5.49 0.56 12.33
C HIS A 180 5.42 -0.80 11.62
N GLN A 181 5.33 -1.89 12.36
CA GLN A 181 5.21 -3.22 11.75
C GLN A 181 3.86 -3.37 11.06
N VAL A 182 3.89 -3.90 9.83
CA VAL A 182 2.72 -4.16 9.00
C VAL A 182 2.11 -5.50 9.44
N PRO A 183 0.91 -5.55 10.05
CA PRO A 183 0.32 -6.77 10.58
C PRO A 183 -0.32 -7.66 9.49
N THR A 184 -0.34 -7.22 8.24
CA THR A 184 -1.01 -7.86 7.11
C THR A 184 -0.03 -8.36 6.05
N TYR A 185 -0.43 -9.43 5.38
CA TYR A 185 0.24 -10.01 4.20
C TYR A 185 -0.66 -9.98 2.96
N PHE A 186 -1.76 -9.22 2.98
CA PHE A 186 -2.68 -9.12 1.84
C PHE A 186 -1.98 -8.62 0.57
N ASP A 187 -0.94 -7.80 0.69
CA ASP A 187 -0.10 -7.40 -0.44
C ASP A 187 0.71 -8.56 -1.06
N TYR A 188 0.79 -9.72 -0.41
CA TYR A 188 1.37 -10.94 -0.99
C TYR A 188 0.30 -11.96 -1.41
N VAL A 189 -0.99 -11.63 -1.27
CA VAL A 189 -2.09 -12.46 -1.75
C VAL A 189 -2.51 -11.96 -3.14
N PRO A 190 -2.63 -12.84 -4.16
CA PRO A 190 -3.13 -12.45 -5.49
C PRO A 190 -4.45 -11.69 -5.41
N GLN A 191 -4.58 -10.58 -6.15
CA GLN A 191 -5.72 -9.66 -6.04
C GLN A 191 -7.09 -10.34 -6.14
N TYR A 192 -7.22 -11.34 -7.01
CA TYR A 192 -8.47 -12.09 -7.20
C TYR A 192 -8.95 -12.82 -5.93
N LEU A 193 -8.05 -13.12 -4.98
CA LEU A 193 -8.36 -13.89 -3.76
C LEU A 193 -8.61 -13.02 -2.51
N ARG A 194 -8.59 -11.68 -2.62
CA ARG A 194 -8.69 -10.74 -1.48
C ARG A 194 -10.12 -10.27 -1.19
#